data_AF-A0A507ED89-F1
#
_entry.id   AF-A0A507ED89-F1
#
_cell.length_a   1.000
_cell.length_b   1.000
_cell.length_c   1.000
_cell.angle_alpha   90.00
_cell.angle_beta   90.00
_cell.angle_gamma   90.00
#
_symmetry.space_group_name_H-M   'P 1'
#
loop_
_entity.id
_entity.type
_entity.pdbx_description
1 polymer ?
#
loop_
_entity_poly.entity_id
_entity_poly.type
_entity_poly.pdbx_seq_one_letter_code
_entity_poly.pdbx_strand_id
1 'polypeptide(L)'
;MGGGGKYPYPKWVWSYYGGWWPAPKNVFVNTLVTGAGVATLVGLAWNFSAKNEVRHSYPDRWIPSMLWAKEFHDPAFKAMWQEQLAKEGRQWIEPIPEWWPFKKSS
;
A
#
# COMPACT_ATOMS: atom_id res chain seq x y z
N MET A 1 -29.90 2.70 8.19
CA MET A 1 -29.72 4.02 8.82
C MET A 1 -30.61 5.02 8.10
N GLY A 2 -31.71 5.47 8.72
CA GLY A 2 -32.62 6.44 8.13
C GLY A 2 -32.07 7.85 8.36
N GLY A 3 -31.71 8.56 7.29
CA GLY A 3 -31.36 9.98 7.39
C GLY A 3 -32.57 10.73 7.92
N GLY A 4 -32.40 11.47 9.02
CA GLY A 4 -33.45 12.34 9.56
C GLY A 4 -33.99 13.33 8.51
N GLY A 5 -35.10 13.99 8.83
CA GLY A 5 -35.76 14.93 7.93
C GLY A 5 -34.81 16.00 7.39
N LYS A 6 -34.94 16.33 6.10
CA LYS A 6 -34.22 17.45 5.48
C LYS A 6 -34.91 18.75 5.86
N TYR A 7 -34.17 19.71 6.41
CA TYR A 7 -34.68 21.04 6.74
C TYR A 7 -34.41 22.02 5.59
N PRO A 8 -35.18 23.12 5.48
CA PRO A 8 -34.87 24.19 4.53
C PRO A 8 -33.46 24.75 4.76
N TYR A 9 -32.71 24.95 3.69
CA TYR A 9 -31.35 25.50 3.71
C TYR A 9 -31.14 26.45 2.52
N PRO A 10 -30.21 27.41 2.61
CA PRO A 10 -29.93 28.35 1.54
C PRO A 10 -29.22 27.64 0.37
N LYS A 11 -29.86 27.62 -0.81
CA LYS A 11 -29.33 26.92 -2.01
C LYS A 11 -28.22 27.70 -2.74
N TRP A 12 -28.05 28.98 -2.41
CA TRP A 12 -27.05 29.85 -3.03
C TRP A 12 -25.70 29.79 -2.33
N VAL A 13 -25.61 29.17 -1.14
CA VAL A 13 -24.34 29.03 -0.42
C VAL A 13 -23.57 27.87 -1.02
N TRP A 14 -22.34 28.15 -1.45
CA TRP A 14 -21.41 27.15 -1.96
C TRP A 14 -20.20 27.01 -1.02
N SER A 15 -19.74 25.77 -0.81
CA SER A 15 -18.51 25.49 -0.08
C SER A 15 -17.75 24.34 -0.74
N TYR A 16 -16.43 24.30 -0.53
CA TYR A 16 -15.54 23.29 -1.11
C TYR A 16 -15.89 21.85 -0.68
N TYR A 17 -16.41 21.66 0.53
CA TYR A 17 -16.68 20.34 1.11
C TYR A 17 -18.13 19.87 0.90
N GLY A 18 -18.95 20.66 0.21
CA GLY A 18 -20.38 20.41 0.03
C GLY A 18 -21.26 21.38 0.82
N GLY A 19 -22.42 20.92 1.28
CA GLY A 19 -23.38 21.76 2.00
C GLY A 19 -24.30 20.90 2.87
N TRP A 20 -25.56 21.30 2.98
CA TRP A 20 -26.54 20.55 3.75
C TRP A 20 -27.06 19.34 2.94
N TRP A 21 -26.83 18.13 3.47
CA TRP A 21 -27.23 16.83 2.87
C TRP A 21 -26.87 16.69 1.38
N PRO A 22 -25.59 16.82 1.01
CA PRO A 22 -25.17 16.74 -0.39
C PRO A 22 -25.40 15.32 -0.91
N ALA A 23 -26.26 15.20 -1.91
CA ALA A 23 -26.50 13.97 -2.65
C ALA A 23 -26.27 14.22 -4.15
N PRO A 24 -25.00 14.42 -4.57
CA PRO A 24 -24.68 14.71 -5.96
C PRO A 24 -24.98 13.49 -6.83
N LYS A 25 -25.55 13.73 -8.02
CA LYS A 25 -25.97 12.67 -8.95
C LYS A 25 -24.83 11.73 -9.37
N ASN A 26 -23.61 12.24 -9.43
CA ASN A 26 -22.44 11.51 -9.93
C ASN A 26 -21.44 11.12 -8.82
N VAL A 27 -21.90 10.94 -7.57
CA VAL A 27 -21.02 10.61 -6.44
C VAL A 27 -20.13 9.40 -6.71
N PHE A 28 -20.66 8.37 -7.37
CA PHE A 28 -19.92 7.15 -7.67
C PHE A 28 -18.76 7.39 -8.63
N VAL A 29 -19.04 8.05 -9.76
CA VAL A 29 -18.01 8.35 -10.77
C VAL A 29 -16.94 9.27 -10.20
N ASN A 30 -17.34 10.30 -9.45
CA ASN A 30 -16.40 11.24 -8.83
C ASN A 30 -15.47 10.52 -7.83
N THR A 31 -16.02 9.68 -6.95
CA THR A 31 -15.22 8.89 -6.01
C THR A 31 -14.28 7.92 -6.73
N LEU A 32 -14.74 7.30 -7.83
CA LEU A 32 -13.92 6.40 -8.62
C LEU A 32 -12.74 7.14 -9.25
N VAL A 33 -12.97 8.30 -9.86
CA VAL A 33 -11.91 9.12 -10.47
C VAL A 33 -10.93 9.61 -9.41
N THR A 34 -11.42 10.12 -8.28
CA THR A 34 -10.54 10.57 -7.19
C THR A 34 -9.75 9.42 -6.60
N GLY A 35 -10.40 8.28 -6.34
CA GLY A 35 -9.74 7.08 -5.82
C GLY A 35 -8.67 6.54 -6.76
N ALA A 36 -8.95 6.50 -8.07
CA ALA A 36 -7.99 6.12 -9.09
C ALA A 36 -6.79 7.08 -9.11
N GLY A 37 -7.03 8.39 -9.06
CA GLY A 37 -5.96 9.38 -9.00
C GLY A 37 -5.04 9.21 -7.78
N VAL A 38 -5.64 9.01 -6.58
CA VAL A 38 -4.88 8.73 -5.36
C VAL A 38 -4.08 7.43 -5.48
N ALA A 39 -4.70 6.35 -5.95
CA ALA A 39 -4.03 5.07 -6.12
C ALA A 39 -2.85 5.15 -7.08
N THR A 40 -2.97 5.90 -8.18
CA THR A 40 -1.88 6.13 -9.13
C THR A 40 -0.72 6.87 -8.45
N LEU A 41 -1.00 7.98 -7.76
CA LEU A 41 0.05 8.77 -7.10
C LEU A 41 0.77 7.95 -6.01
N VAL A 42 0.02 7.23 -5.19
CA VAL A 42 0.56 6.34 -4.16
C VAL A 42 1.39 5.23 -4.79
N GLY A 43 0.92 4.61 -5.87
CA GLY A 43 1.65 3.56 -6.59
C GLY A 43 2.99 4.05 -7.16
N LEU A 44 3.02 5.27 -7.72
CA LEU A 44 4.26 5.88 -8.21
C LEU A 44 5.24 6.19 -7.08
N ALA A 45 4.76 6.81 -5.99
CA ALA A 45 5.56 7.12 -4.82
C ALA A 45 6.12 5.85 -4.16
N TRP A 46 5.29 4.81 -4.03
CA TRP A 46 5.68 3.51 -3.50
C TRP A 46 6.75 2.85 -4.37
N ASN A 47 6.57 2.83 -5.70
CA ASN A 47 7.56 2.26 -6.62
C ASN A 47 8.91 3.00 -6.55
N PHE A 48 8.87 4.33 -6.47
CA PHE A 48 10.08 5.12 -6.27
C PHE A 48 10.75 4.81 -4.92
N SER A 49 9.98 4.74 -3.83
CA SER A 49 10.48 4.39 -2.51
C SER A 49 11.10 3.00 -2.48
N ALA A 50 10.43 1.98 -3.04
CA ALA A 50 10.88 0.59 -3.03
C ALA A 50 12.19 0.38 -3.81
N LYS A 51 12.41 1.14 -4.89
CA LYS A 51 13.67 1.09 -5.66
C LYS A 51 14.85 1.70 -4.90
N ASN A 52 14.59 2.76 -4.15
CA ASN A 52 15.61 3.50 -3.40
C ASN A 52 15.82 3.00 -1.98
N GLU A 53 14.97 2.12 -1.48
CA GLU A 53 15.15 1.49 -0.18
C GLU A 53 16.47 0.69 -0.14
N VAL A 54 17.25 0.90 0.92
CA VAL A 54 18.49 0.18 1.23
C VAL A 54 18.42 -0.22 2.71
N ARG A 55 18.73 -1.48 3.02
CA ARG A 55 18.84 -1.98 4.38
C ARG A 55 20.30 -2.23 4.72
N HIS A 56 20.66 -1.72 5.89
CA HIS A 56 21.99 -1.93 6.46
C HIS A 56 22.07 -3.20 7.30
N SER A 57 20.92 -3.79 7.68
CA SER A 57 20.87 -5.01 8.49
C SER A 57 19.76 -5.94 7.99
N TYR A 58 20.02 -7.24 8.09
CA TYR A 58 19.03 -8.27 7.83
C TYR A 58 17.95 -8.25 8.94
N PRO A 59 16.66 -8.40 8.59
CA PRO A 59 15.59 -8.41 9.58
C PRO A 59 15.58 -9.69 10.44
N ASP A 60 15.30 -9.57 11.74
CA ASP A 60 15.23 -10.71 12.66
C ASP A 60 13.93 -11.53 12.55
N ARG A 61 12.91 -10.96 11.90
CA ARG A 61 11.58 -11.56 11.70
C ARG A 61 11.06 -11.18 10.33
N TRP A 62 10.09 -11.93 9.82
CA TRP A 62 9.42 -11.56 8.58
C TRP A 62 8.76 -10.18 8.69
N ILE A 63 8.97 -9.34 7.68
CA ILE A 63 8.35 -8.01 7.56
C ILE A 63 7.69 -7.87 6.18
N PRO A 64 6.57 -7.14 6.05
CA PRO A 64 5.84 -7.01 4.79
C PRO A 64 6.69 -6.51 3.63
N SER A 65 7.66 -5.63 3.88
CA SER A 65 8.50 -5.07 2.83
C SER A 65 9.43 -6.07 2.16
N MET A 66 9.60 -7.26 2.73
CA MET A 66 10.27 -8.37 2.06
C MET A 66 9.57 -8.80 0.77
N LEU A 67 8.26 -8.55 0.64
CA LEU A 67 7.46 -8.92 -0.55
C LEU A 67 7.78 -8.10 -1.80
N TRP A 68 8.43 -6.94 -1.67
CA TRP A 68 8.70 -6.04 -2.79
C TRP A 68 10.11 -5.45 -2.81
N ALA A 69 10.85 -5.49 -1.70
CA ALA A 69 12.16 -4.88 -1.68
C ALA A 69 13.18 -5.67 -2.50
N LYS A 70 13.94 -4.96 -3.33
CA LYS A 70 14.93 -5.52 -4.26
C LYS A 70 15.90 -6.52 -3.61
N GLU A 71 16.29 -6.28 -2.37
CA GLU A 71 17.27 -7.08 -1.63
C GLU A 71 16.87 -8.55 -1.43
N PHE A 72 15.56 -8.84 -1.47
CA PHE A 72 15.02 -10.20 -1.29
C PHE A 72 14.70 -10.91 -2.60
N HIS A 73 14.67 -10.16 -3.72
CA HIS A 73 14.28 -10.67 -5.03
C HIS A 73 15.44 -10.71 -6.04
N ASP A 74 16.43 -9.85 -5.87
CA ASP A 74 17.64 -9.83 -6.69
C ASP A 74 18.60 -10.97 -6.26
N PRO A 75 19.02 -11.86 -7.18
CA PRO A 75 19.95 -12.94 -6.88
C PRO A 75 21.26 -12.49 -6.22
N ALA A 76 21.78 -11.32 -6.61
CA ALA A 76 23.05 -10.82 -6.07
C ALA A 76 22.92 -10.44 -4.58
N PHE A 77 21.87 -9.71 -4.22
CA PHE A 77 21.59 -9.36 -2.83
C PHE A 77 21.22 -10.58 -1.99
N LYS A 78 20.48 -11.53 -2.56
CA LYS A 78 20.13 -12.79 -1.88
C LYS A 78 21.38 -13.57 -1.48
N ALA A 79 22.34 -13.74 -2.39
CA ALA A 79 23.60 -14.43 -2.11
C ALA A 79 24.39 -13.72 -1.00
N MET A 80 24.52 -12.39 -1.08
CA MET A 80 25.18 -11.58 -0.05
C MET A 80 24.55 -11.78 1.34
N TRP A 81 23.22 -11.73 1.43
CA TRP A 81 22.53 -11.94 2.70
C TRP A 81 22.69 -13.37 3.21
N GLN A 82 22.64 -14.38 2.35
CA GLN A 82 22.86 -15.77 2.76
C GLN A 82 24.27 -16.00 3.31
N GLU A 83 25.28 -15.39 2.71
CA GLU A 83 26.66 -15.41 3.23
C GLU A 83 26.77 -14.73 4.60
N GLN A 84 26.13 -13.57 4.76
CA GLN A 84 26.11 -12.86 6.04
C GLN A 84 25.39 -13.69 7.12
N LEU A 85 24.25 -14.28 6.79
CA LEU A 85 23.48 -15.13 7.71
C LEU A 85 24.26 -16.38 8.10
N ALA A 86 25.01 -16.98 7.18
CA ALA A 86 25.88 -18.11 7.49
C ALA A 86 26.97 -17.75 8.51
N LYS A 87 27.53 -16.53 8.42
CA LYS A 87 28.51 -16.03 9.42
C LYS A 87 27.87 -15.77 10.78
N GLU A 88 26.64 -15.30 10.80
CA GLU A 88 25.87 -15.01 12.02
C GLU A 88 25.18 -16.25 12.61
N GLY A 89 25.21 -17.39 11.91
CA GLY A 89 24.52 -18.62 12.32
C GLY A 89 22.99 -18.53 12.19
N ARG A 90 22.47 -17.61 11.37
CA ARG A 90 21.04 -17.37 11.15
C ARG A 90 20.55 -18.02 9.85
N GLN A 91 19.25 -18.25 9.76
CA GLN A 91 18.61 -18.83 8.57
C GLN A 91 17.99 -17.75 7.69
N TRP A 92 17.92 -18.04 6.38
CA TRP A 92 17.18 -17.20 5.43
C TRP A 92 15.69 -17.28 5.71
N ILE A 93 15.06 -16.12 5.91
CA ILE A 93 13.61 -15.99 6.03
C ILE A 93 13.03 -15.86 4.63
N GLU A 94 12.11 -16.75 4.28
CA GLU A 94 11.44 -16.70 2.98
C GLU A 94 10.59 -15.41 2.85
N PRO A 95 10.80 -14.61 1.78
CA PRO A 95 10.08 -13.35 1.60
C PRO A 95 8.58 -13.54 1.43
N ILE A 96 8.17 -14.65 0.80
CA ILE A 96 6.76 -15.02 0.59
C ILE A 96 6.43 -16.16 1.56
N PRO A 97 5.76 -15.87 2.69
CA PRO A 97 5.45 -16.87 3.70
C PRO A 97 4.34 -17.81 3.24
N GLU A 98 4.26 -19.00 3.85
CA GLU A 98 3.25 -20.01 3.49
C GLU A 98 1.81 -19.52 3.60
N TRP A 99 1.53 -18.66 4.59
CA TRP A 99 0.19 -18.11 4.81
C TRP A 99 -0.19 -17.01 3.81
N TRP A 100 0.73 -16.57 2.93
CA TRP A 100 0.45 -15.47 2.01
C TRP A 100 -0.62 -15.87 0.99
N PRO A 101 -1.73 -15.13 0.88
CA PRO A 101 -2.90 -15.57 0.10
C PRO A 101 -2.64 -15.69 -1.41
N PHE A 102 -1.57 -15.07 -1.90
CA PHE A 102 -1.19 -15.10 -3.31
C PHE A 102 0.06 -15.95 -3.58
N LYS A 103 0.55 -16.72 -2.60
CA LYS A 103 1.63 -17.66 -2.84
C LYS A 103 1.12 -18.75 -3.78
N LYS A 104 1.80 -18.94 -4.92
CA LYS A 104 1.47 -20.04 -5.83
C LYS A 104 1.76 -21.35 -5.10
N SER A 105 0.77 -22.23 -4.99
CA SER A 105 1.00 -23.62 -4.61
C SER A 105 1.73 -24.28 -5.78
N SER A 106 3.03 -24.53 -5.60
CA SER A 106 3.82 -25.36 -6.52
C SER A 106 3.43 -26.82 -6.42
#